data_AF-A0A533ZHZ5-F1
#
_entry.id   AF-A0A533ZHZ5-F1
#
_cell.length_a   1.000
_cell.length_b   1.000
_cell.length_c   1.000
_cell.angle_alpha   90.00
_cell.angle_beta   90.00
_cell.angle_gamma   90.00
#
_symmetry.space_group_name_H-M   'P 1'
#
loop_
_entity.id
_entity.type
_entity.pdbx_description
1 polymer ?
#
loop_
_entity_poly.entity_id
_entity_poly.type
_entity_poly.pdbx_seq_one_letter_code
_entity_poly.pdbx_strand_id
1 'polypeptide(L)'
;MKYALYPGCAAKGATPELYQSTMAIIGRLGIEVTELTASSCCGAGVVAEADPDGALALNARTFAQAEQLGLDIMTICGTCQGVMSTANRQL
;
A
#
# COMPACT_ATOMS: atom_id res chain seq x y z
N MET A 1 14.97 -2.92 9.62
CA MET A 1 13.90 -3.73 8.99
C MET A 1 13.65 -3.17 7.59
N LYS A 2 13.30 -3.99 6.59
CA LYS A 2 13.10 -3.52 5.20
C LYS A 2 11.70 -3.90 4.70
N TYR A 3 10.98 -2.96 4.08
CA TYR A 3 9.62 -3.17 3.58
C TYR A 3 9.45 -2.69 2.13
N ALA A 4 8.49 -3.30 1.43
CA ALA A 4 7.93 -2.74 0.20
C ALA A 4 6.91 -1.65 0.57
N LEU A 5 7.22 -0.38 0.30
CA LEU A 5 6.35 0.74 0.64
C LEU A 5 5.28 0.90 -0.44
N TYR A 6 4.03 0.71 -0.04
CA TYR A 6 2.84 1.10 -0.78
C TYR A 6 2.30 2.43 -0.22
N PRO A 7 2.62 3.58 -0.84
CA PRO A 7 2.24 4.89 -0.32
C PRO A 7 0.72 5.16 -0.46
N GLY A 8 0.06 4.49 -1.40
CA GLY A 8 -1.34 4.73 -1.74
C GLY A 8 -1.58 6.05 -2.48
N CYS A 9 -2.81 6.24 -2.96
CA CYS A 9 -3.19 7.41 -3.75
C CYS A 9 -3.28 8.69 -2.91
N ALA A 10 -3.73 8.61 -1.65
CA ALA A 10 -3.89 9.77 -0.78
C ALA A 10 -2.53 10.44 -0.49
N ALA A 11 -1.54 9.67 -0.07
CA ALA A 11 -0.21 10.20 0.27
C ALA A 11 0.57 10.73 -0.94
N LYS A 12 0.17 10.38 -2.16
CA LYS A 12 0.74 10.90 -3.41
C LYS A 12 -0.08 12.04 -4.01
N GLY A 13 -1.26 12.35 -3.46
CA GLY A 13 -2.21 13.30 -4.04
C GLY A 13 -2.84 14.23 -3.01
N ALA A 14 -3.87 13.76 -2.31
CA ALA A 14 -4.70 14.60 -1.44
C ALA A 14 -4.02 15.03 -0.13
N THR A 15 -3.13 14.20 0.41
CA THR A 15 -2.44 14.42 1.70
C THR A 15 -0.93 14.14 1.57
N PRO A 16 -0.20 14.90 0.73
CA PRO A 16 1.21 14.65 0.43
C PRO A 16 2.12 14.76 1.66
N GLU A 17 1.72 15.52 2.68
CA GLU A 17 2.40 15.64 3.96
C GLU A 17 2.56 14.29 4.68
N LEU A 18 1.68 13.32 4.43
CA LEU A 18 1.78 11.98 4.99
C LEU A 18 3.02 11.24 4.47
N TYR A 19 3.30 11.33 3.18
CA TYR A 19 4.50 10.75 2.59
C TYR A 19 5.76 11.46 3.08
N GLN A 20 5.76 12.80 3.08
CA GLN A 20 6.90 13.61 3.48
C GLN A 20 7.28 13.38 4.95
N SER A 21 6.30 13.41 5.85
CA SER A 21 6.51 13.18 7.29
C SER A 21 7.02 11.76 7.56
N THR A 22 6.49 10.76 6.87
CA THR A 22 6.98 9.37 6.96
C THR A 22 8.44 9.28 6.54
N MET A 23 8.80 9.79 5.36
CA MET A 23 10.17 9.70 4.84
C MET A 23 11.18 10.46 5.71
N ALA A 24 10.75 11.54 6.38
CA ALA A 24 11.59 12.30 7.29
C ALA A 24 12.00 11.52 8.56
N ILE A 25 11.19 10.55 9.00
CA ILE A 25 11.43 9.81 10.25
C ILE A 25 11.82 8.35 10.05
N ILE A 26 11.46 7.72 8.92
CA ILE A 26 11.58 6.27 8.73
C ILE A 26 13.01 5.74 8.92
N GLY A 27 14.00 6.47 8.40
CA GLY A 27 15.42 6.13 8.58
C GLY A 27 15.89 6.25 10.03
N ARG A 28 15.34 7.21 10.80
CA ARG A 28 15.64 7.37 12.23
C ARG A 28 15.09 6.22 13.07
N LEU A 29 14.06 5.54 12.57
CA LEU A 29 13.48 4.35 13.20
C LEU A 29 14.18 3.04 12.79
N GLY A 30 15.25 3.11 11.98
CA GLY A 30 15.94 1.91 11.46
C GLY A 30 15.09 1.11 10.47
N ILE A 31 14.16 1.80 9.79
CA ILE A 31 13.29 1.21 8.77
C ILE A 31 13.78 1.67 7.39
N GLU A 32 14.01 0.70 6.52
CA GLU A 32 14.32 0.89 5.11
C GLU A 32 13.09 0.54 4.27
N VAL A 33 12.91 1.26 3.17
CA VAL A 33 11.78 1.03 2.27
C VAL A 33 12.20 0.98 0.81
N THR A 34 11.51 0.15 0.04
CA THR A 34 11.55 0.16 -1.43
C THR A 34 10.14 0.49 -1.92
N GLU A 35 9.96 1.64 -2.56
CA GLU A 35 8.63 2.07 -3.02
C GLU A 35 8.13 1.20 -4.18
N LEU A 36 6.88 0.74 -4.09
CA LEU A 36 6.16 0.05 -5.16
C LEU A 36 5.61 1.08 -6.17
N THR A 37 6.43 1.53 -7.11
CA THR A 37 6.06 2.60 -8.06
C THR A 37 5.00 2.20 -9.08
N ALA A 38 4.82 0.90 -9.33
CA ALA A 38 3.87 0.35 -10.30
C ALA A 38 2.55 -0.14 -9.66
N SER A 39 2.31 0.19 -8.39
CA SER A 39 1.08 -0.20 -7.68
C SER A 39 -0.11 0.68 -8.08
N SER A 40 -1.29 0.09 -8.21
CA SER A 40 -2.55 0.80 -8.44
C SER A 40 -3.22 1.24 -7.13
N CYS A 41 -4.34 1.96 -7.21
CA CYS A 41 -5.18 2.22 -6.04
C CYS A 41 -5.65 0.90 -5.39
N CYS A 42 -5.83 0.91 -4.07
CA CYS A 42 -6.34 -0.25 -3.30
C CYS A 42 -7.83 -0.53 -3.56
N GLY A 43 -8.54 0.37 -4.25
CA GLY A 43 -9.95 0.22 -4.59
C GLY A 43 -10.93 0.67 -3.50
N ALA A 44 -10.47 1.30 -2.42
CA ALA A 44 -11.33 1.78 -1.35
C ALA A 44 -12.49 2.67 -1.84
N GLY A 45 -13.69 2.44 -1.31
CA GLY A 45 -14.92 3.15 -1.69
C GLY A 45 -15.52 2.58 -2.98
N VAL A 46 -15.58 3.39 -4.03
CA VAL A 46 -16.34 3.11 -5.26
C VAL A 46 -16.00 1.77 -5.91
N VAL A 47 -14.72 1.41 -6.02
CA VAL A 47 -14.32 0.17 -6.71
C VAL A 47 -14.67 -1.05 -5.87
N ALA A 48 -14.37 -1.05 -4.58
CA ALA A 48 -14.69 -2.16 -3.68
C ALA A 48 -16.21 -2.39 -3.55
N GLU A 49 -17.03 -1.33 -3.69
CA GLU A 49 -18.49 -1.43 -3.68
C GLU A 49 -19.08 -1.90 -5.01
N ALA A 50 -18.54 -1.41 -6.13
CA ALA A 50 -19.05 -1.72 -7.47
C ALA A 50 -18.52 -3.04 -8.05
N ASP A 51 -17.26 -3.38 -7.74
CA ASP A 51 -16.55 -4.55 -8.27
C ASP A 51 -15.58 -5.12 -7.20
N PRO A 52 -16.11 -5.94 -6.26
CA PRO A 52 -15.30 -6.54 -5.20
C PRO A 52 -14.19 -7.44 -5.71
N ASP A 53 -14.43 -8.22 -6.79
CA ASP A 53 -13.45 -9.12 -7.38
C ASP A 53 -12.34 -8.33 -8.08
N GLY A 54 -12.68 -7.24 -8.78
CA GLY A 54 -11.73 -6.30 -9.33
C GLY A 54 -10.87 -5.65 -8.24
N ALA A 55 -11.47 -5.21 -7.13
CA ALA A 55 -10.73 -4.70 -5.99
C ALA A 55 -9.76 -5.75 -5.41
N LEU A 56 -10.20 -7.01 -5.27
CA LEU A 56 -9.34 -8.11 -4.82
C LEU A 56 -8.16 -8.33 -5.77
N ALA A 57 -8.39 -8.35 -7.08
CA ALA A 57 -7.36 -8.52 -8.10
C ALA A 57 -6.32 -7.38 -8.11
N LEU A 58 -6.76 -6.13 -7.89
CA LEU A 58 -5.85 -4.98 -7.76
C LEU A 58 -4.91 -5.11 -6.55
N ASN A 59 -5.44 -5.56 -5.41
CA ASN A 59 -4.65 -5.79 -4.21
C ASN A 59 -3.71 -7.01 -4.39
N ALA A 60 -4.18 -8.11 -4.99
CA ALA A 60 -3.36 -9.28 -5.32
C ALA A 60 -2.16 -8.91 -6.20
N ARG A 61 -2.36 -8.06 -7.23
CA ARG A 61 -1.27 -7.55 -8.06
C ARG A 61 -0.24 -6.78 -7.24
N THR A 62 -0.69 -5.98 -6.28
CA THR A 62 0.21 -5.19 -5.41
C THR A 62 0.99 -6.10 -4.46
N PHE A 63 0.35 -7.16 -3.94
CA PHE A 63 1.00 -8.18 -3.11
C PHE A 63 2.08 -8.92 -3.90
N ALA A 64 1.77 -9.36 -5.12
CA ALA A 64 2.74 -10.02 -6.00
C ALA A 64 3.97 -9.15 -6.29
N GLN A 65 3.83 -7.82 -6.37
CA GLN A 65 4.97 -6.92 -6.54
C GLN A 65 5.91 -6.91 -5.32
N ALA A 66 5.36 -6.97 -4.11
CA ALA A 66 6.16 -7.06 -2.90
C ALA A 66 6.79 -8.45 -2.73
N GLU A 67 6.06 -9.51 -3.08
CA GLU A 67 6.56 -10.88 -3.09
C GLU A 67 7.74 -11.05 -4.05
N GLN A 68 7.70 -10.41 -5.23
CA GLN A 68 8.84 -10.39 -6.17
C GLN A 68 10.10 -9.76 -5.58
N LEU A 69 9.95 -8.84 -4.62
CA LEU A 69 11.06 -8.24 -3.88
C LEU A 69 11.47 -9.07 -2.65
N GLY A 70 10.68 -10.09 -2.28
CA GLY A 70 10.85 -10.84 -1.04
C GLY A 70 10.66 -9.98 0.21
N LEU A 71 9.80 -8.97 0.14
CA LEU A 71 9.56 -8.01 1.23
C LEU A 71 8.11 -8.00 1.66
N ASP A 72 7.88 -7.80 2.96
CA ASP A 72 6.56 -7.48 3.49
C ASP A 72 6.11 -6.09 3.02
N ILE A 73 4.80 -5.89 2.86
CA ILE A 73 4.22 -4.60 2.51
C ILE A 73 4.06 -3.72 3.74
N MET A 74 4.45 -2.46 3.60
CA MET A 74 4.11 -1.38 4.51
C MET A 74 3.25 -0.34 3.78
N THR A 75 2.16 0.09 4.40
CA THR A 75 1.41 1.27 3.97
C THR A 75 1.29 2.28 5.11
N ILE A 76 1.19 3.56 4.74
CA ILE A 76 1.03 4.69 5.66
C ILE A 76 -0.40 5.24 5.68
N CYS A 77 -1.30 4.66 4.89
CA CYS A 77 -2.68 5.09 4.78
C CYS A 77 -3.60 4.10 5.51
N GLY A 78 -4.34 4.58 6.52
CA GLY A 78 -5.27 3.73 7.29
C GLY A 78 -6.37 3.09 6.44
N THR A 79 -6.88 3.78 5.42
CA THR A 79 -7.85 3.23 4.47
C THR A 79 -7.24 2.08 3.66
N CYS A 80 -6.03 2.28 3.14
CA CYS A 80 -5.31 1.23 2.41
C CYS A 80 -5.06 0.03 3.31
N GLN A 81 -4.65 0.27 4.57
CA GLN A 81 -4.45 -0.80 5.55
C GLN A 81 -5.71 -1.64 5.74
N GLY A 82 -6.88 -1.03 5.88
CA GLY A 82 -8.15 -1.74 6.06
C GLY A 82 -8.52 -2.62 4.86
N VAL A 83 -8.43 -2.06 3.65
CA VAL A 83 -8.75 -2.80 2.42
C VAL A 83 -7.74 -3.91 2.15
N MET A 84 -6.45 -3.61 2.22
CA MET A 84 -5.38 -4.59 1.97
C MET A 84 -5.38 -5.71 3.02
N SER A 85 -5.62 -5.40 4.30
CA SER A 85 -5.71 -6.45 5.34
C SER A 85 -6.90 -7.39 5.11
N THR A 86 -7.99 -6.88 4.53
CA THR A 86 -9.15 -7.70 4.17
C THR A 86 -8.82 -8.58 2.97
N ALA A 87 -8.23 -8.02 1.91
CA ALA A 87 -7.78 -8.77 0.74
C ALA A 87 -6.76 -9.87 1.11
N ASN A 88 -5.81 -9.58 2.01
CA ASN A 88 -4.79 -10.54 2.46
C ASN A 88 -5.34 -11.72 3.27
N ARG A 89 -6.60 -11.65 3.74
CA ARG A 89 -7.27 -12.79 4.39
C ARG A 89 -8.06 -13.64 3.40
N GLN A 90 -8.30 -13.12 2.19
CA GLN A 90 -9.08 -13.77 1.15
C GLN A 90 -8.19 -14.49 0.11
N LEU A 91 -6.95 -14.03 -0.05
CA LEU A 91 -5.91 -14.64 -0.89
C LEU A 91 -5.08 -15.63 -0.05
#